data_AF-A0A2N6F4F8-F1
#
_entry.id   AF-A0A2N6F4F8-F1
#
_cell.length_a   1.000
_cell.length_b   1.000
_cell.length_c   1.000
_cell.angle_alpha   90.00
_cell.angle_beta   90.00
_cell.angle_gamma   90.00
#
_symmetry.space_group_name_H-M   'P 1'
#
loop_
_entity.id
_entity.type
_entity.pdbx_description
1 polymer ?
#
loop_
_entity_poly.entity_id
_entity_poly.type
_entity_poly.pdbx_seq_one_letter_code
_entity_poly.pdbx_strand_id
1 'polypeptide(L)'
;MICTRPFEWYEVHPDGSVFLCCPAWLKRPVGNLLTQSVEEIWNGARAREIRKTILNGSYHCCNSKRCPFLANGNGPVMLREAIADREVRLALENGLSTLPYRPKKLNLCFDHSCNIACPTCRTVKRQANGVELERARRIAELVLDQLIPNATEVTL
;
A
#
# COMPACT_ATOMS: atom_id res chain seq x y z
N MET A 1 16.48 -12.85 -4.33
CA MET A 1 15.75 -11.57 -4.43
C MET A 1 14.50 -11.64 -3.57
N ILE A 2 14.04 -10.50 -3.03
CA ILE A 2 12.88 -10.41 -2.14
C ILE A 2 12.12 -9.11 -2.39
N CYS A 3 10.80 -9.10 -2.19
CA CYS A 3 9.97 -7.91 -2.39
C CYS A 3 9.81 -7.16 -1.06
N THR A 4 10.27 -5.90 -0.96
CA THR A 4 10.14 -5.08 0.25
C THR A 4 8.76 -4.46 0.40
N ARG A 5 7.97 -4.37 -0.68
CA ARG A 5 6.74 -3.56 -0.72
C ARG A 5 5.76 -3.85 0.43
N PRO A 6 5.42 -5.13 0.74
CA PRO A 6 4.48 -5.42 1.82
C PRO A 6 4.98 -5.08 3.24
N PHE A 7 6.25 -4.68 3.37
CA PHE A 7 6.89 -4.29 4.63
C PHE A 7 6.94 -2.78 4.82
N GLU A 8 6.69 -1.98 3.79
CA GLU A 8 6.83 -0.51 3.89
C GLU A 8 5.69 0.28 3.25
N TRP A 9 4.90 -0.34 2.36
CA TRP A 9 3.91 0.32 1.50
C TRP A 9 2.47 0.22 2.05
N TYR A 10 1.73 1.33 1.96
CA TYR A 10 0.33 1.42 2.35
C TYR A 10 -0.45 2.27 1.35
N GLU A 11 -1.30 1.62 0.56
CA GLU A 11 -2.10 2.24 -0.50
C GLU A 11 -3.56 2.33 -0.10
N VAL A 12 -4.15 3.52 -0.17
CA VAL A 12 -5.54 3.78 0.26
C VAL A 12 -6.39 4.21 -0.92
N HIS A 13 -7.56 3.60 -1.08
CA HIS A 13 -8.49 3.86 -2.17
C HIS A 13 -9.77 4.60 -1.71
N PRO A 14 -10.59 5.12 -2.64
CA PRO A 14 -11.75 5.96 -2.29
C PRO A 14 -12.81 5.27 -1.47
N ASP A 15 -12.92 3.94 -1.52
CA ASP A 15 -13.85 3.15 -0.69
C ASP A 15 -13.29 2.84 0.70
N GLY A 16 -12.09 3.35 1.02
CA GLY A 16 -11.34 3.06 2.23
C GLY A 16 -10.53 1.77 2.17
N SER A 17 -10.62 0.99 1.09
CA SER A 17 -9.85 -0.24 0.96
C SER A 17 -8.35 0.06 0.94
N VAL A 18 -7.59 -0.83 1.59
CA VAL A 18 -6.15 -0.70 1.75
C VAL A 18 -5.43 -1.87 1.10
N PHE A 19 -4.35 -1.57 0.38
CA PHE A 19 -3.46 -2.57 -0.20
C PHE A 19 -2.01 -2.35 0.24
N LEU A 20 -1.22 -3.44 0.33
CA LEU A 20 0.22 -3.39 0.64
C LEU A 20 1.11 -3.47 -0.61
N CYS A 21 0.49 -3.40 -1.79
CA CYS A 21 1.09 -3.41 -3.11
C CYS A 21 0.00 -3.00 -4.10
N CYS A 22 0.36 -2.65 -5.34
CA CYS A 22 -0.60 -2.22 -6.35
C CYS A 22 -1.78 -3.21 -6.49
N PRO A 23 -3.05 -2.75 -6.50
CA PRO A 23 -4.22 -3.61 -6.65
C PRO A 23 -4.25 -4.38 -7.97
N ALA A 24 -3.51 -3.92 -8.99
CA ALA A 24 -3.37 -4.66 -10.25
C ALA A 24 -2.55 -5.97 -10.10
N TRP A 25 -1.73 -6.05 -9.05
CA TRP A 25 -0.80 -7.16 -8.80
C TRP A 25 -1.12 -7.94 -7.52
N LEU A 26 -1.89 -7.36 -6.60
CA LEU A 26 -2.31 -7.99 -5.36
C LEU A 26 -3.78 -8.40 -5.46
N LYS A 27 -4.09 -9.68 -5.18
CA LYS A 27 -5.42 -10.26 -5.47
C LYS A 27 -6.58 -9.60 -4.72
N ARG A 28 -6.35 -9.09 -3.50
CA ARG A 28 -7.39 -8.53 -2.60
C ARG A 28 -6.79 -7.47 -1.68
N PRO A 29 -7.61 -6.53 -1.17
CA PRO A 29 -7.19 -5.60 -0.12
C PRO A 29 -6.87 -6.36 1.17
N VAL A 30 -6.10 -5.70 2.05
CA VAL A 30 -5.73 -6.20 3.38
C VAL A 30 -6.68 -5.75 4.48
N GLY A 31 -7.47 -4.70 4.24
CA GLY A 31 -8.46 -4.16 5.17
C GLY A 31 -9.11 -2.90 4.63
N ASN A 32 -9.87 -2.21 5.49
CA ASN A 32 -10.54 -0.96 5.14
C ASN A 32 -10.43 0.09 6.26
N LEU A 33 -9.82 1.23 5.95
CA LEU A 33 -9.49 2.32 6.88
C LEU A 33 -10.72 3.02 7.48
N LEU A 34 -11.88 2.92 6.83
CA LEU A 34 -13.13 3.47 7.35
C LEU A 34 -13.79 2.58 8.41
N THR A 35 -13.34 1.33 8.53
CA THR A 35 -13.95 0.31 9.40
C THR A 35 -12.98 -0.31 10.41
N GLN A 36 -11.68 -0.12 10.22
CA GLN A 36 -10.63 -0.74 11.01
C GLN A 36 -9.53 0.29 11.31
N SER A 37 -8.85 0.14 12.43
CA SER A 37 -7.66 0.94 12.75
C SER A 37 -6.49 0.61 11.83
N VAL A 38 -5.53 1.54 11.71
CA VAL A 38 -4.30 1.34 10.94
C VAL A 38 -3.56 0.08 11.39
N GLU A 39 -3.49 -0.18 12.70
CA GLU A 39 -2.76 -1.32 13.26
C GLU A 39 -3.45 -2.66 12.90
N GLU A 40 -4.77 -2.72 13.00
CA GLU A 40 -5.55 -3.90 12.62
C GLU A 40 -5.40 -4.24 11.12
N ILE A 41 -5.25 -3.22 10.27
CA ILE A 41 -5.01 -3.41 8.84
C ILE A 41 -3.56 -3.81 8.58
N TRP A 42 -2.61 -3.07 9.15
CA TRP A 42 -1.18 -3.24 8.91
C TRP A 42 -0.64 -4.57 9.41
N ASN A 43 -1.15 -5.06 10.54
CA ASN A 43 -0.76 -6.33 11.14
C ASN A 43 -1.88 -7.38 11.15
N GLY A 44 -2.95 -7.13 10.39
CA GLY A 44 -4.07 -8.06 10.20
C GLY A 44 -3.69 -9.37 9.54
N ALA A 45 -4.59 -10.35 9.61
CA ALA A 45 -4.35 -11.71 9.13
C ALA A 45 -3.87 -11.74 7.66
N ARG A 46 -4.47 -10.92 6.79
CA ARG A 46 -4.14 -10.83 5.37
C ARG A 46 -2.77 -10.19 5.11
N ALA A 47 -2.44 -9.12 5.83
CA ALA A 47 -1.13 -8.48 5.76
C ALA A 47 -0.01 -9.47 6.14
N ARG A 48 -0.21 -10.20 7.25
CA ARG A 48 0.71 -11.25 7.71
C ARG A 48 0.84 -12.38 6.69
N GLU A 49 -0.28 -12.83 6.11
CA GLU A 49 -0.28 -13.85 5.05
C GLU A 49 0.58 -13.42 3.87
N ILE A 50 0.37 -12.20 3.34
CA ILE A 50 1.16 -11.67 2.22
C ILE A 50 2.65 -11.71 2.57
N ARG A 51 3.05 -11.17 3.73
CA ARG A 51 4.46 -11.17 4.17
C ARG A 51 5.03 -12.58 4.28
N LYS A 52 4.26 -13.55 4.81
CA LYS A 52 4.67 -14.97 4.82
C LYS A 52 4.93 -15.51 3.41
N THR A 53 4.11 -15.14 2.42
CA THR A 53 4.32 -15.55 1.01
C THR A 53 5.59 -14.97 0.40
N ILE A 54 5.99 -13.77 0.83
CA ILE A 54 7.24 -13.15 0.41
C ILE A 54 8.42 -13.86 1.08
N LEU A 55 8.33 -14.09 2.39
CA LEU A 55 9.39 -14.73 3.19
C LEU A 55 9.68 -16.16 2.74
N ASN A 56 8.65 -16.93 2.39
CA ASN A 56 8.79 -18.30 1.91
C ASN A 56 9.00 -18.42 0.39
N GLY A 57 9.03 -17.29 -0.33
CA GLY A 57 9.28 -17.25 -1.76
C GLY A 57 8.14 -17.77 -2.66
N SER A 58 6.96 -18.07 -2.11
CA SER A 58 5.82 -18.56 -2.92
C SER A 58 5.10 -17.45 -3.71
N TYR A 59 5.08 -16.23 -3.17
CA TYR A 59 4.39 -15.07 -3.75
C TYR A 59 2.94 -15.34 -4.20
N HIS A 60 2.25 -16.33 -3.63
CA HIS A 60 0.96 -16.79 -4.17
C HIS A 60 -0.18 -15.77 -4.00
N CYS A 61 -0.02 -14.78 -3.13
CA CYS A 61 -0.92 -13.61 -3.05
C CYS A 61 -0.72 -12.62 -4.20
N CYS A 62 0.45 -12.64 -4.84
CA CYS A 62 0.82 -11.77 -5.96
C CYS A 62 0.42 -12.39 -7.30
N ASN A 63 0.22 -11.53 -8.30
CA ASN A 63 0.09 -11.92 -9.69
C ASN A 63 1.45 -11.78 -10.39
N SER A 64 2.22 -12.87 -10.43
CA SER A 64 3.54 -12.89 -11.06
C SER A 64 3.54 -12.58 -12.56
N LYS A 65 2.41 -12.83 -13.26
CA LYS A 65 2.26 -12.50 -14.69
C LYS A 65 2.06 -11.01 -14.94
N ARG A 66 1.55 -10.27 -13.95
CA ARG A 66 1.25 -8.83 -14.08
C ARG A 66 2.25 -7.93 -13.38
N CYS A 67 2.94 -8.44 -12.34
CA CYS A 67 3.89 -7.65 -11.58
C CYS A 67 5.21 -7.51 -12.34
N PRO A 68 5.54 -6.31 -12.88
CA PRO A 68 6.78 -6.12 -13.63
C PRO A 68 8.02 -6.26 -12.74
N PHE A 69 7.91 -5.91 -11.45
CA PHE A 69 9.01 -5.99 -10.49
C PHE A 69 9.37 -7.44 -10.16
N LEU A 70 8.39 -8.34 -10.06
CA LEU A 70 8.67 -9.77 -9.87
C LEU A 70 9.24 -10.41 -11.14
N ALA A 71 8.78 -9.98 -12.32
CA ALA A 71 9.28 -10.50 -13.59
C ALA A 71 10.73 -10.05 -13.88
N ASN A 72 11.05 -8.79 -13.60
CA ASN A 72 12.34 -8.20 -13.95
C ASN A 72 13.36 -8.19 -12.80
N GLY A 73 12.93 -8.44 -11.56
CA GLY A 73 13.82 -8.39 -10.39
C GLY A 73 14.37 -6.99 -10.11
N ASN A 74 13.52 -5.97 -10.14
CA ASN A 74 13.92 -4.58 -9.93
C ASN A 74 12.94 -3.81 -9.02
N GLY A 75 13.32 -2.58 -8.66
CA GLY A 75 12.54 -1.71 -7.79
C GLY A 75 12.38 -2.32 -6.39
N PRO A 76 11.14 -2.58 -5.91
CA PRO A 76 10.93 -3.18 -4.60
C PRO A 76 11.38 -4.65 -4.54
N VAL A 77 11.67 -5.30 -5.67
CA VAL A 77 12.22 -6.65 -5.72
C VAL A 77 13.73 -6.56 -5.93
N MET A 78 14.49 -6.93 -4.91
CA MET A 78 15.95 -6.74 -4.90
C MET A 78 16.68 -7.82 -4.10
N LEU A 79 18.01 -7.83 -4.17
CA LEU A 79 18.85 -8.64 -3.29
C LEU A 79 18.68 -8.20 -1.84
N ARG A 80 18.76 -9.15 -0.88
CA ARG A 80 18.52 -8.84 0.55
C ARG A 80 19.53 -7.81 1.07
N GLU A 81 20.75 -7.91 0.56
CA GLU A 81 21.90 -7.08 0.89
C GLU A 81 21.75 -5.64 0.37
N ALA A 82 20.93 -5.44 -0.67
CA ALA A 82 20.68 -4.13 -1.27
C ALA A 82 19.55 -3.34 -0.57
N ILE A 83 18.88 -3.93 0.42
CA ILE A 83 17.78 -3.28 1.15
C ILE A 83 18.37 -2.23 2.08
N ALA A 84 18.11 -0.94 1.79
CA ALA A 84 18.65 0.18 2.57
C ALA A 84 17.95 0.35 3.93
N ASP A 85 16.64 0.15 3.99
CA ASP A 85 15.86 0.36 5.22
C ASP A 85 16.19 -0.70 6.28
N ARG A 86 16.68 -0.25 7.43
CA ARG A 86 17.13 -1.12 8.52
C ARG A 86 15.99 -1.94 9.12
N GLU A 87 14.81 -1.37 9.30
CA GLU A 87 13.68 -2.06 9.93
C GLU A 87 13.09 -3.12 9.00
N VAL A 88 13.01 -2.82 7.70
CA VAL A 88 12.63 -3.82 6.69
C VAL A 88 13.65 -4.94 6.63
N ARG A 89 14.96 -4.62 6.64
CA ARG A 89 16.02 -5.63 6.62
C ARG A 89 15.93 -6.57 7.83
N LEU A 90 15.82 -6.00 9.04
CA LEU A 90 15.68 -6.79 10.28
C LEU A 90 14.41 -7.65 10.26
N ALA A 91 13.28 -7.13 9.77
CA ALA A 91 12.05 -7.91 9.65
C ALA A 91 12.22 -9.12 8.71
N LEU A 92 12.94 -8.95 7.61
CA LEU A 92 13.19 -10.02 6.63
C LEU A 92 14.21 -11.06 7.11
N GLU A 93 15.21 -10.64 7.88
CA GLU A 93 16.21 -11.52 8.51
C GLU A 93 15.56 -12.37 9.61
N ASN A 94 14.69 -11.78 10.43
CA ASN A 94 14.01 -12.47 11.53
C ASN A 94 12.72 -13.18 11.11
N GLY A 95 12.35 -13.15 9.83
CA GLY A 95 11.14 -13.80 9.32
C GLY A 95 9.84 -13.22 9.89
N LEU A 96 9.82 -11.93 10.22
CA LEU A 96 8.66 -11.28 10.84
C LEU A 96 7.53 -11.09 9.84
N SER A 97 6.34 -11.57 10.20
CA SER A 97 5.09 -11.27 9.47
C SER A 97 4.23 -10.23 10.18
N THR A 98 4.41 -10.07 11.49
CA THR A 98 3.91 -8.94 12.28
C THR A 98 5.05 -7.95 12.46
N LEU A 99 4.83 -6.69 12.10
CA LEU A 99 5.88 -5.67 12.09
C LEU A 99 5.74 -4.76 13.32
N PRO A 100 6.82 -4.46 14.03
CA PRO A 100 6.80 -3.60 15.21
C PRO A 100 6.79 -2.10 14.87
N TYR A 101 6.71 -1.76 13.58
CA TYR A 101 6.76 -0.41 13.04
C TYR A 101 5.61 -0.18 12.07
N ARG A 102 5.34 1.09 11.77
CA ARG A 102 4.27 1.54 10.87
C ARG A 102 4.72 1.61 9.41
N PRO A 103 3.78 1.61 8.44
CA PRO A 103 4.13 1.82 7.05
C PRO A 103 4.84 3.17 6.85
N LYS A 104 5.84 3.18 5.97
CA LYS A 104 6.71 4.34 5.72
C LYS A 104 6.42 5.01 4.38
N LYS A 105 5.83 4.28 3.44
CA LYS A 105 5.52 4.75 2.09
C LYS A 105 4.02 4.69 1.89
N LEU A 106 3.40 5.85 1.69
CA LEU A 106 1.96 5.99 1.50
C LEU A 106 1.65 6.29 0.04
N ASN A 107 0.61 5.64 -0.48
CA ASN A 107 0.04 5.94 -1.80
C ASN A 107 -1.46 6.24 -1.64
N LEU A 108 -1.84 7.50 -1.83
CA LEU A 108 -3.12 8.04 -1.39
C LEU A 108 -4.04 8.29 -2.58
N CYS A 109 -4.66 7.23 -3.08
CA CYS A 109 -5.49 7.27 -4.29
C CYS A 109 -6.98 7.56 -4.00
N PHE A 110 -7.32 8.15 -2.84
CA PHE A 110 -8.71 8.25 -2.38
C PHE A 110 -9.45 9.48 -2.89
N ASP A 111 -8.75 10.52 -3.36
CA ASP A 111 -9.37 11.67 -4.04
C ASP A 111 -9.17 11.56 -5.55
N HIS A 112 -10.30 11.51 -6.26
CA HIS A 112 -10.33 11.47 -7.72
C HIS A 112 -10.87 12.79 -8.31
N SER A 113 -11.05 13.80 -7.47
CA SER A 113 -11.43 15.14 -7.91
C SER A 113 -10.32 15.72 -8.77
N CYS A 114 -10.68 16.31 -9.91
CA CYS A 114 -9.74 17.16 -10.62
C CYS A 114 -10.50 18.26 -11.38
N ASN A 115 -9.95 19.46 -11.27
CA ASN A 115 -10.53 20.70 -11.78
C ASN A 115 -10.26 20.92 -13.29
N ILE A 116 -9.53 20.01 -13.94
CA ILE A 116 -9.16 20.06 -15.36
C ILE A 116 -10.06 19.12 -16.16
N ALA A 117 -10.55 19.61 -17.30
CA ALA A 117 -11.07 18.80 -18.40
C ALA A 117 -9.93 18.58 -19.40
N CYS A 118 -9.45 17.36 -19.54
CA CYS A 118 -8.26 17.01 -20.32
C CYS A 118 -8.63 16.02 -21.43
N PRO A 119 -8.32 16.30 -22.71
CA PRO A 119 -8.71 15.46 -23.83
C PRO A 119 -8.15 14.04 -23.78
N THR A 120 -7.09 13.81 -22.99
CA THR A 120 -6.46 12.50 -22.84
C THR A 120 -7.08 11.65 -21.74
N CYS A 121 -7.39 12.23 -20.57
CA CYS A 121 -7.90 11.44 -19.44
C CYS A 121 -9.41 11.51 -19.27
N ARG A 122 -10.04 12.67 -19.51
CA ARG A 122 -11.49 12.89 -19.51
C ARG A 122 -11.84 14.29 -20.02
N THR A 123 -12.82 14.39 -20.89
CA THR A 123 -13.25 15.66 -21.47
C THR A 123 -14.11 16.53 -20.54
N VAL A 124 -14.43 16.05 -19.33
CA VAL A 124 -15.23 16.77 -18.32
C VAL A 124 -14.49 16.85 -16.98
N LYS A 125 -14.79 17.89 -16.19
CA LYS A 125 -14.29 18.01 -14.81
C LYS A 125 -14.94 16.91 -13.95
N ARG A 126 -14.18 16.34 -13.00
CA ARG A 126 -14.71 15.41 -12.00
C ARG A 126 -14.59 16.09 -10.65
N GLN A 127 -15.71 16.30 -10.00
CA GLN A 127 -15.76 16.78 -8.63
C GLN A 127 -16.40 15.69 -7.78
N ALA A 128 -15.85 15.44 -6.60
CA ALA A 128 -16.49 14.58 -5.63
C ALA A 128 -17.87 15.15 -5.26
N ASN A 129 -18.89 14.30 -5.25
CA ASN A 129 -20.19 14.65 -4.68
C ASN A 129 -20.12 14.68 -3.14
N GLY A 130 -21.21 15.08 -2.47
CA GLY A 130 -21.23 15.21 -1.01
C GLY A 130 -20.80 13.96 -0.25
N VAL A 131 -21.18 12.76 -0.72
CA VAL A 131 -20.80 11.48 -0.08
C VAL A 131 -19.34 11.15 -0.34
N GLU A 132 -18.87 11.33 -1.58
CA GLU A 132 -17.46 11.10 -1.94
C GLU A 132 -16.53 12.06 -1.20
N LEU A 133 -16.92 13.33 -1.09
CA LEU A 133 -16.14 14.37 -0.41
C LEU A 133 -16.03 14.08 1.08
N GLU A 134 -17.14 13.70 1.73
CA GLU A 134 -17.14 13.37 3.15
C GLU A 134 -16.26 12.15 3.44
N ARG A 135 -16.33 11.13 2.58
CA ARG A 135 -15.47 9.96 2.70
C ARG A 135 -13.99 10.32 2.50
N ALA A 136 -13.66 11.12 1.49
CA ALA A 136 -12.29 11.56 1.24
C ALA A 136 -11.74 12.39 2.41
N ARG A 137 -12.56 13.27 3.02
CA ARG A 137 -12.21 14.01 4.23
C ARG A 137 -11.92 13.08 5.39
N ARG A 138 -12.80 12.11 5.63
CA ARG A 138 -12.61 11.14 6.71
C ARG A 138 -11.32 10.33 6.54
N ILE A 139 -11.02 9.89 5.32
CA ILE A 139 -9.76 9.19 5.03
C ILE A 139 -8.57 10.14 5.25
N ALA A 140 -8.65 11.38 4.77
CA ALA A 140 -7.58 12.36 4.94
C ALA A 140 -7.27 12.63 6.42
N GLU A 141 -8.30 12.80 7.27
CA GLU A 141 -8.13 12.96 8.72
C GLU A 141 -7.37 11.76 9.34
N LEU A 142 -7.80 10.54 9.03
CA LEU A 142 -7.16 9.32 9.55
C LEU A 142 -5.71 9.18 9.07
N VAL A 143 -5.44 9.55 7.81
CA VAL A 143 -4.09 9.51 7.25
C VAL A 143 -3.18 10.56 7.91
N LEU A 144 -3.66 11.80 8.03
CA LEU A 144 -2.90 12.90 8.65
C LEU A 144 -2.55 12.62 10.11
N ASP A 145 -3.51 12.09 10.88
CA ASP A 145 -3.32 11.81 12.30
C ASP A 145 -2.46 10.55 12.54
N GLN A 146 -2.72 9.46 11.82
CA GLN A 146 -2.18 8.15 12.18
C GLN A 146 -1.03 7.64 11.31
N LEU A 147 -0.91 8.11 10.06
CA LEU A 147 0.04 7.57 9.09
C LEU A 147 1.16 8.57 8.75
N ILE A 148 0.83 9.84 8.52
CA ILE A 148 1.80 10.87 8.13
C ILE A 148 2.96 11.05 9.12
N PRO A 149 2.78 11.00 10.45
CA PRO A 149 3.89 11.17 11.39
C PRO A 149 5.03 10.15 11.23
N ASN A 150 4.78 8.99 10.60
CA ASN A 150 5.75 7.92 10.38
C ASN A 150 6.13 7.77 8.89
N ALA A 151 5.53 8.55 8.00
CA ALA A 151 5.72 8.43 6.58
C ALA A 151 7.01 9.13 6.13
N THR A 152 7.86 8.40 5.42
CA THR A 152 9.04 8.91 4.73
C THR A 152 8.74 9.33 3.29
N GLU A 153 7.69 8.78 2.70
CA GLU A 153 7.30 9.01 1.32
C GLU A 153 5.77 9.02 1.20
N VAL A 154 5.23 10.00 0.47
CA VAL A 154 3.79 10.13 0.21
C VAL A 154 3.59 10.41 -1.26
N THR A 155 2.82 9.54 -1.93
CA THR A 155 2.36 9.70 -3.32
C THR A 155 0.85 9.92 -3.31
N LEU A 156 0.35 10.78 -4.20
CA LEU A 156 -1.07 11.11 -4.36
C LEU A 156 -1.58 10.61 -5.73
#